data_AF-Q821Q0-F1
#
_entry.id   AF-Q821Q0-F1
#
_cell.length_a   1.000
_cell.length_b   1.000
_cell.length_c   1.000
_cell.angle_alpha   90.00
_cell.angle_beta   90.00
_cell.angle_gamma   90.00
#
_symmetry.space_group_name_H-M   'P 1'
#
loop_
_entity.id
_entity.type
_entity.pdbx_description
1 polymer ?
#
loop_
_entity_poly.entity_id
_entity_poly.type
_entity_poly.pdbx_seq_one_letter_code
_entity_poly.pdbx_strand_id
1 'polypeptide(L)'
;MNLESSASETLYISLDHNWKESTPYSMERASQLLNFKFLPHLTFTDWKVEEKVRALCAKAKKKRLVSPLAKWLGELHKQDLITPSMPPVAVCWVSSYIGYGVFARERIPAWTYIGEYTGILRRRQAIWMDENDYCFRYPLSSWLWRYFTIDSGRQGNFTRFINHSDKPNVEAIGVFQNGLFHVIIRTIQAIEAGEELSYHYGPLYWKHRKKREEFIPEEE
;
A
#
# COMPACT_ATOMS: atom_id res chain seq x y z
N MET A 1 -4.44 -11.89 34.36
CA MET A 1 -4.55 -11.77 32.90
C MET A 1 -3.55 -10.71 32.50
N ASN A 2 -2.55 -11.06 31.70
CA ASN A 2 -1.53 -10.09 31.32
C ASN A 2 -2.10 -9.20 30.22
N LEU A 3 -2.06 -7.89 30.44
CA LEU A 3 -2.17 -6.93 29.35
C LEU A 3 -0.87 -7.06 28.57
N GLU A 4 -0.91 -7.78 27.46
CA GLU A 4 0.18 -7.70 26.47
C GLU A 4 0.25 -6.25 26.02
N SER A 5 1.40 -5.61 26.27
CA SER A 5 1.63 -4.24 25.85
C SER A 5 1.71 -4.22 24.33
N SER A 6 0.58 -3.95 23.67
CA SER A 6 0.57 -3.54 22.26
C SER A 6 1.51 -2.34 22.14
N ALA A 7 2.69 -2.56 21.57
CA ALA A 7 3.60 -1.47 21.25
C ALA A 7 2.80 -0.52 20.36
N SER A 8 2.63 0.73 20.80
CA SER A 8 1.81 1.69 20.08
C SER A 8 2.41 1.87 18.69
N GLU A 9 1.69 1.38 17.67
CA GLU A 9 2.11 1.52 16.27
C GLU A 9 2.40 3.00 16.01
N THR A 10 3.64 3.25 15.61
CA THR A 10 4.18 4.59 15.44
C THR A 10 4.64 4.74 14.00
N LEU A 11 4.13 5.78 13.35
CA LEU A 11 4.61 6.20 12.04
C LEU A 11 5.60 7.34 12.25
N TYR A 12 6.82 7.16 11.75
CA TYR A 12 7.78 8.26 11.70
C TYR A 12 7.38 9.19 10.55
N ILE A 13 7.23 10.48 10.85
CA ILE A 13 6.89 11.50 9.84
C ILE A 13 7.91 12.63 9.95
N SER A 14 8.42 13.11 8.81
CA SER A 14 8.98 14.46 8.73
C SER A 14 8.07 15.35 7.90
N LEU A 15 7.90 16.60 8.35
CA LEU A 15 7.16 17.64 7.61
C LEU A 15 8.05 18.34 6.57
N ASP A 16 9.31 17.93 6.47
CA ASP A 16 10.27 18.32 5.46
C ASP A 16 10.84 17.09 4.72
N HIS A 17 11.86 17.34 3.89
CA HIS A 17 12.56 16.33 3.10
C HIS A 17 13.70 15.61 3.87
N ASN A 18 14.02 16.02 5.10
CA ASN A 18 15.08 15.43 5.90
C ASN A 18 14.55 14.28 6.76
N TRP A 19 14.67 13.05 6.25
CA TRP A 19 14.28 11.84 6.97
C TRP A 19 14.90 11.69 8.37
N LYS A 20 16.03 12.36 8.66
CA LYS A 20 16.68 12.34 9.98
C LYS A 20 15.92 13.12 11.04
N GLU A 21 15.11 14.09 10.63
CA GLU A 21 14.24 14.89 11.50
C GLU A 21 12.85 14.25 11.68
N SER A 22 12.63 13.07 11.09
CA SER A 22 11.38 12.32 11.26
C SER A 22 11.16 11.91 12.73
N THR A 23 10.00 12.29 13.28
CA THR A 23 9.61 11.99 14.66
C THR A 23 8.50 10.95 14.72
N PRO A 24 8.44 10.11 15.78
CA PRO A 24 7.43 9.08 15.92
C PRO A 24 6.09 9.66 16.38
N TYR A 25 5.05 9.50 15.57
CA TYR A 25 3.66 9.81 15.92
C TYR A 25 2.84 8.54 16.09
N SER A 26 1.91 8.52 17.05
CA SER A 26 0.89 7.47 17.13
C SER A 26 0.04 7.45 15.86
N MET A 27 -0.52 6.29 15.48
CA MET A 27 -1.38 6.19 14.29
C MET A 27 -2.55 7.19 14.27
N GLU A 28 -3.06 7.59 15.44
CA GLU A 28 -4.08 8.63 15.55
C GLU A 28 -3.53 10.02 15.16
N ARG A 29 -2.40 10.44 15.74
CA ARG A 29 -1.80 11.75 15.40
C ARG A 29 -1.27 11.78 13.96
N ALA A 30 -0.73 10.66 13.48
CA ALA A 30 -0.38 10.47 12.06
C ALA A 30 -1.61 10.59 11.15
N SER A 31 -2.78 10.08 11.57
CA SER A 31 -4.03 10.21 10.80
C SER A 31 -4.49 11.66 10.67
N GLN A 32 -4.32 12.44 11.75
CA GLN A 32 -4.63 13.88 11.77
C GLN A 32 -3.69 14.66 10.84
N LEU A 33 -2.36 14.52 11.04
CA LEU A 33 -1.32 15.24 10.30
C LEU A 33 -1.40 14.99 8.78
N LEU A 34 -1.68 13.76 8.37
CA LEU A 34 -1.71 13.37 6.95
C LEU A 34 -3.12 13.47 6.34
N ASN A 35 -4.13 13.93 7.10
CA ASN A 35 -5.56 13.94 6.76
C ASN A 35 -6.02 12.62 6.11
N PHE A 36 -5.65 11.50 6.73
CA PHE A 36 -5.70 10.17 6.13
C PHE A 36 -5.99 9.10 7.18
N LYS A 37 -6.97 8.22 6.93
CA LYS A 37 -7.34 7.18 7.90
C LYS A 37 -6.53 5.90 7.68
N PHE A 38 -5.72 5.53 8.67
CA PHE A 38 -4.95 4.29 8.61
C PHE A 38 -5.83 3.03 8.74
N LEU A 39 -5.48 2.01 7.96
CA LEU A 39 -6.09 0.68 7.88
C LEU A 39 -4.96 -0.37 7.85
N PRO A 40 -4.78 -1.21 8.90
CA PRO A 40 -3.68 -2.18 8.96
C PRO A 40 -3.82 -3.33 7.96
N HIS A 41 -5.03 -3.61 7.47
CA HIS A 41 -5.33 -4.65 6.49
C HIS A 41 -6.20 -4.13 5.35
N LEU A 42 -6.23 -4.84 4.23
CA LEU A 42 -7.21 -4.62 3.16
C LEU A 42 -8.65 -4.75 3.69
N THR A 43 -9.50 -3.79 3.34
CA THR A 43 -10.93 -3.75 3.72
C THR A 43 -11.84 -3.77 2.49
N PHE A 44 -13.15 -3.98 2.66
CA PHE A 44 -14.15 -3.98 1.58
C PHE A 44 -15.14 -2.82 1.77
N THR A 45 -15.67 -2.25 0.68
CA THR A 45 -16.71 -1.19 0.78
C THR A 45 -17.99 -1.68 1.43
N ASP A 46 -18.41 -2.90 1.10
CA ASP A 46 -19.62 -3.53 1.60
C ASP A 46 -19.54 -5.07 1.47
N TRP A 47 -20.44 -5.78 2.15
CA TRP A 47 -20.45 -7.24 2.18
C TRP A 47 -20.74 -7.89 0.81
N LYS A 48 -21.42 -7.20 -0.12
CA LYS A 48 -21.71 -7.68 -1.49
C LYS A 48 -20.52 -7.47 -2.42
N VAL A 49 -19.56 -6.62 -2.04
CA VAL A 49 -18.23 -6.56 -2.63
C VAL A 49 -17.39 -7.72 -2.10
N GLU A 50 -17.35 -7.92 -0.79
CA GLU A 50 -16.61 -9.02 -0.15
C GLU A 50 -17.04 -10.41 -0.64
N GLU A 51 -18.32 -10.74 -0.54
CA GLU A 51 -18.89 -12.02 -1.00
C GLU A 51 -18.52 -12.27 -2.47
N LYS A 52 -18.65 -11.24 -3.32
CA LYS A 52 -18.36 -11.36 -4.75
C LYS A 52 -16.88 -11.59 -5.01
N VAL A 53 -15.99 -10.91 -4.28
CA VAL A 53 -14.53 -11.10 -4.39
C VAL A 53 -14.14 -12.49 -3.89
N ARG A 54 -14.62 -12.94 -2.72
CA ARG A 54 -14.36 -14.28 -2.18
C ARG A 54 -14.85 -15.37 -3.13
N ALA A 55 -16.04 -15.23 -3.71
CA ALA A 55 -16.57 -16.17 -4.72
C ALA A 55 -15.72 -16.19 -6.01
N LEU A 56 -15.19 -15.05 -6.46
CA LEU A 56 -14.27 -14.98 -7.60
C LEU A 56 -12.92 -15.63 -7.27
N CYS A 57 -12.36 -15.40 -6.08
CA CYS A 57 -11.12 -16.03 -5.62
C CYS A 57 -11.26 -17.56 -5.48
N ALA A 58 -12.37 -18.05 -4.92
CA ALA A 58 -12.68 -19.48 -4.86
C ALA A 58 -12.80 -20.09 -6.27
N LYS A 59 -13.46 -19.39 -7.21
CA LYS A 59 -13.57 -19.80 -8.62
C LYS A 59 -12.20 -19.82 -9.32
N ALA A 60 -11.34 -18.85 -9.06
CA ALA A 60 -9.96 -18.80 -9.57
C ALA A 60 -9.11 -19.95 -9.01
N LYS A 61 -9.19 -20.23 -7.70
CA LYS A 61 -8.52 -21.37 -7.04
C LYS A 61 -8.99 -22.71 -7.64
N LYS A 62 -10.30 -22.92 -7.78
CA LYS A 62 -10.89 -24.13 -8.40
C LYS A 62 -10.48 -24.29 -9.88
N LYS A 63 -10.39 -23.20 -10.64
CA LYS A 63 -9.90 -23.21 -12.04
C LYS A 63 -8.37 -23.21 -12.18
N ARG A 64 -7.60 -23.33 -11.10
CA ARG A 64 -6.12 -23.28 -11.08
C ARG A 64 -5.52 -21.98 -11.67
N LEU A 65 -6.28 -20.88 -11.68
CA LEU A 65 -5.86 -19.57 -12.22
C LEU A 65 -4.98 -18.76 -11.24
N VAL A 66 -4.91 -19.18 -9.97
CA VAL A 66 -3.95 -18.65 -9.00
C VAL A 66 -2.60 -19.33 -9.22
N SER A 67 -1.54 -18.56 -9.51
CA SER A 67 -0.20 -19.10 -9.79
C SER A 67 0.41 -19.83 -8.57
N PRO A 68 1.42 -20.70 -8.76
CA PRO A 68 2.18 -21.28 -7.66
C PRO A 68 2.91 -20.20 -6.83
N LEU A 69 3.56 -19.25 -7.50
CA LEU A 69 4.33 -18.18 -6.87
C LEU A 69 3.47 -17.31 -5.94
N ALA A 70 2.26 -16.91 -6.37
CA ALA A 70 1.37 -16.10 -5.54
C ALA A 70 0.95 -16.83 -4.24
N LYS A 71 0.76 -18.16 -4.28
CA LYS A 71 0.45 -18.96 -3.08
C LYS A 71 1.67 -19.12 -2.18
N TRP A 72 2.83 -19.37 -2.76
CA TRP A 72 4.08 -19.53 -2.00
C TRP A 72 4.45 -18.25 -1.26
N LEU A 73 4.41 -17.10 -1.95
CA LEU A 73 4.59 -15.78 -1.31
C LEU A 73 3.48 -15.48 -0.28
N GLY A 74 2.25 -15.92 -0.53
CA GLY A 74 1.14 -15.77 0.41
C GLY A 74 1.33 -16.56 1.71
N GLU A 75 1.94 -17.75 1.66
CA GLU A 75 2.30 -18.53 2.85
C GLU A 75 3.58 -18.02 3.52
N LEU A 76 4.56 -17.56 2.74
CA LEU A 76 5.79 -16.93 3.24
C LEU A 76 5.48 -15.68 4.07
N HIS A 77 4.65 -14.77 3.55
CA HIS A 77 4.27 -13.52 4.19
C HIS A 77 2.96 -13.63 4.99
N LYS A 78 2.59 -14.84 5.41
CA LYS A 78 1.34 -15.11 6.12
C LYS A 78 1.25 -14.37 7.45
N GLN A 79 2.35 -14.36 8.22
CA GLN A 79 2.38 -13.65 9.50
C GLN A 79 2.37 -12.13 9.26
N ASP A 80 3.13 -11.65 8.28
CA ASP A 80 3.22 -10.24 7.90
C ASP A 80 1.88 -9.65 7.42
N LEU A 81 0.96 -10.48 6.91
CA LEU A 81 -0.41 -10.11 6.53
C LEU A 81 -1.42 -10.17 7.70
N ILE A 82 -1.16 -10.99 8.73
CA ILE A 82 -2.02 -11.17 9.91
C ILE A 82 -1.64 -10.18 11.03
N THR A 83 -0.35 -9.87 11.16
CA THR A 83 0.23 -8.98 12.17
C THR A 83 1.32 -8.16 11.48
N PRO A 84 0.96 -7.12 10.71
CA PRO A 84 1.93 -6.32 9.98
C PRO A 84 2.86 -5.59 10.95
N SER A 85 4.16 -5.76 10.77
CA SER A 85 5.16 -4.93 11.44
C SER A 85 5.39 -3.63 10.66
N MET A 86 5.67 -2.54 11.38
CA MET A 86 6.17 -1.32 10.74
C MET A 86 7.65 -1.50 10.38
N PRO A 87 8.05 -1.40 9.09
CA PRO A 87 9.46 -1.40 8.72
C PRO A 87 10.13 -0.09 9.17
N PRO A 88 11.48 -0.02 9.19
CA PRO A 88 12.23 1.15 9.61
C PRO A 88 12.21 2.25 8.53
N VAL A 89 11.05 2.89 8.36
CA VAL A 89 10.80 3.93 7.35
C VAL A 89 10.19 5.18 7.96
N ALA A 90 10.34 6.31 7.26
CA ALA A 90 9.66 7.57 7.53
C ALA A 90 8.79 7.97 6.33
N VAL A 91 7.66 8.63 6.58
CA VAL A 91 6.91 9.39 5.56
C VAL A 91 7.41 10.83 5.61
N CYS A 92 8.02 11.32 4.54
CA CYS A 92 8.65 12.66 4.50
C CYS A 92 7.99 13.54 3.44
N TRP A 93 7.86 14.84 3.68
CA TRP A 93 7.34 15.78 2.71
C TRP A 93 8.40 16.10 1.66
N VAL A 94 8.09 15.90 0.37
CA VAL A 94 9.08 16.04 -0.72
C VAL A 94 8.92 17.37 -1.44
N SER A 95 7.69 17.73 -1.83
CA SER A 95 7.35 19.00 -2.47
C SER A 95 5.84 19.15 -2.65
N SER A 96 5.34 20.34 -2.95
CA SER A 96 3.94 20.56 -3.35
C SER A 96 3.51 19.78 -4.61
N TYR A 97 4.46 19.46 -5.50
CA TYR A 97 4.18 18.72 -6.75
C TYR A 97 4.04 17.20 -6.55
N ILE A 98 4.82 16.63 -5.62
CA ILE A 98 4.83 15.19 -5.32
C ILE A 98 3.87 14.87 -4.16
N GLY A 99 3.86 15.73 -3.13
CA GLY A 99 3.36 15.46 -1.80
C GLY A 99 4.44 14.79 -0.94
N TYR A 100 4.07 13.69 -0.29
CA TYR A 100 4.95 12.89 0.56
C TYR A 100 5.64 11.75 -0.22
N GLY A 101 6.76 11.28 0.32
CA GLY A 101 7.50 10.08 -0.08
C GLY A 101 7.76 9.17 1.12
N VAL A 102 8.35 7.98 0.89
CA VAL A 102 8.72 7.02 1.96
C VAL A 102 10.22 6.76 1.91
N PHE A 103 10.92 7.03 3.01
CA PHE A 103 12.38 6.96 3.10
C PHE A 103 12.83 5.92 4.12
N ALA A 104 13.88 5.18 3.81
CA ALA A 104 14.48 4.24 4.76
C ALA A 104 15.19 4.99 5.90
N ARG A 105 14.92 4.62 7.16
CA ARG A 105 15.58 5.20 8.36
C ARG A 105 16.83 4.42 8.77
N GLU A 106 16.90 3.16 8.39
CA GLU A 106 18.10 2.30 8.52
C GLU A 106 18.22 1.42 7.27
N ARG A 107 19.27 0.62 7.19
CA ARG A 107 19.53 -0.26 6.04
C ARG A 107 18.54 -1.43 5.98
N ILE A 108 17.72 -1.48 4.92
CA ILE A 108 16.78 -2.57 4.65
C ILE A 108 17.44 -3.59 3.69
N PRO A 109 17.47 -4.90 4.01
CA PRO A 109 17.99 -5.92 3.10
C PRO A 109 17.16 -6.08 1.81
N ALA A 110 17.71 -6.84 0.84
CA ALA A 110 16.97 -7.27 -0.35
C ALA A 110 15.97 -8.38 -0.03
N TRP A 111 14.84 -8.41 -0.75
CA TRP A 111 13.73 -9.35 -0.57
C TRP A 111 12.97 -9.25 0.76
N THR A 112 13.17 -8.15 1.49
CA THR A 112 12.46 -7.83 2.74
C THR A 112 11.04 -7.32 2.46
N TYR A 113 10.06 -7.85 3.21
CA TYR A 113 8.69 -7.35 3.21
C TYR A 113 8.63 -5.92 3.76
N ILE A 114 7.91 -5.03 3.07
CA ILE A 114 7.67 -3.65 3.49
C ILE A 114 6.24 -3.50 4.03
N GLY A 115 5.23 -4.05 3.37
CA GLY A 115 3.83 -3.94 3.81
C GLY A 115 2.81 -4.37 2.76
N GLU A 116 1.57 -4.65 3.16
CA GLU A 116 0.44 -4.73 2.23
C GLU A 116 0.09 -3.33 1.69
N TYR A 117 -0.26 -3.22 0.41
CA TYR A 117 -0.92 -2.03 -0.15
C TYR A 117 -2.40 -2.02 0.23
N THR A 118 -2.69 -1.54 1.45
CA THR A 118 -4.05 -1.56 2.01
C THR A 118 -4.90 -0.40 1.51
N GLY A 119 -6.22 -0.56 1.63
CA GLY A 119 -7.21 0.44 1.27
C GLY A 119 -8.63 -0.12 1.29
N ILE A 120 -9.53 0.55 0.59
CA ILE A 120 -10.91 0.10 0.37
C ILE A 120 -10.97 -0.67 -0.94
N LEU A 121 -11.07 -2.00 -0.90
CA LEU A 121 -11.39 -2.81 -2.07
C LEU A 121 -12.84 -2.55 -2.46
N ARG A 122 -13.04 -1.95 -3.64
CA ARG A 122 -14.34 -1.50 -4.14
C ARG A 122 -14.62 -1.97 -5.56
N ARG A 123 -15.88 -1.86 -5.97
CA ARG A 123 -16.21 -2.01 -7.40
C ARG A 123 -15.66 -0.83 -8.20
N ARG A 124 -14.93 -1.14 -9.26
CA ARG A 124 -14.50 -0.17 -10.27
C ARG A 124 -15.69 0.15 -11.16
N GLN A 125 -16.11 1.41 -11.18
CA GLN A 125 -17.16 1.87 -12.08
C GLN A 125 -16.69 1.77 -13.54
N ALA A 126 -17.63 1.71 -14.50
CA ALA A 126 -17.30 1.55 -15.92
C ALA A 126 -16.59 2.78 -16.54
N ILE A 127 -16.58 3.90 -15.83
CA ILE A 127 -16.09 5.20 -16.27
C ILE A 127 -14.76 5.52 -15.59
N TRP A 128 -13.77 5.95 -16.37
CA TRP A 128 -12.43 6.37 -15.88
C TRP A 128 -12.44 7.60 -14.96
N MET A 129 -13.61 8.21 -14.72
CA MET A 129 -13.77 9.38 -13.86
C MET A 129 -13.61 9.06 -12.36
N ASP A 130 -13.77 7.81 -11.97
CA ASP A 130 -13.90 7.40 -10.56
C ASP A 130 -12.61 6.82 -9.94
N GLU A 131 -11.54 6.62 -10.71
CA GLU A 131 -10.23 6.23 -10.15
C GLU A 131 -9.37 7.47 -9.86
N ASN A 132 -8.57 7.37 -8.79
CA ASN A 132 -7.61 8.38 -8.35
C ASN A 132 -6.17 7.82 -8.42
N ASP A 133 -5.18 8.68 -8.18
CA ASP A 133 -3.74 8.35 -8.24
C ASP A 133 -3.30 7.19 -7.33
N TYR A 134 -4.13 6.79 -6.36
CA TYR A 134 -3.86 5.75 -5.34
C TYR A 134 -4.74 4.50 -5.52
N CYS A 135 -5.24 4.25 -6.73
CA CYS A 135 -6.07 3.08 -7.06
C CYS A 135 -5.23 1.93 -7.66
N PHE A 136 -5.08 0.83 -6.91
CA PHE A 136 -4.34 -0.37 -7.35
C PHE A 136 -5.28 -1.47 -7.86
N ARG A 137 -5.10 -1.95 -9.10
CA ARG A 137 -5.99 -2.96 -9.70
C ARG A 137 -5.87 -4.31 -9.00
N TYR A 138 -7.00 -4.89 -8.59
CA TYR A 138 -7.03 -6.13 -7.80
C TYR A 138 -6.59 -7.38 -8.61
N PRO A 139 -5.57 -8.16 -8.18
CA PRO A 139 -4.82 -9.07 -9.05
C PRO A 139 -5.47 -10.47 -9.27
N LEU A 140 -6.80 -10.51 -9.38
CA LEU A 140 -7.64 -11.72 -9.41
C LEU A 140 -7.68 -12.51 -10.75
N SER A 141 -6.81 -12.24 -11.74
CA SER A 141 -7.16 -12.19 -13.22
C SER A 141 -7.94 -10.92 -14.04
N SER A 142 -8.02 -11.68 -15.25
CA SER A 142 -7.97 -11.43 -16.74
C SER A 142 -9.21 -11.68 -17.62
N TRP A 143 -10.30 -12.33 -17.17
CA TRP A 143 -11.58 -12.31 -17.94
C TRP A 143 -12.80 -11.73 -17.18
N LEU A 144 -12.85 -11.87 -15.85
CA LEU A 144 -13.89 -11.29 -14.99
C LEU A 144 -13.46 -9.89 -14.50
N TRP A 145 -12.91 -9.07 -15.42
CA TRP A 145 -11.60 -8.45 -15.14
C TRP A 145 -11.44 -6.94 -15.21
N ARG A 146 -12.52 -6.21 -14.96
CA ARG A 146 -12.55 -4.75 -15.14
C ARG A 146 -13.28 -4.02 -14.02
N TYR A 147 -13.47 -4.71 -12.88
CA TYR A 147 -14.53 -4.40 -11.91
C TYR A 147 -14.10 -4.26 -10.45
N PHE A 148 -12.83 -4.44 -10.08
CA PHE A 148 -12.37 -4.27 -8.69
C PHE A 148 -11.03 -3.54 -8.61
N THR A 149 -10.90 -2.63 -7.64
CA THR A 149 -9.72 -1.80 -7.41
C THR A 149 -9.57 -1.55 -5.90
N ILE A 150 -8.34 -1.57 -5.40
CA ILE A 150 -7.99 -1.16 -4.03
C ILE A 150 -7.81 0.35 -4.06
N ASP A 151 -8.68 1.09 -3.39
CA ASP A 151 -8.60 2.54 -3.31
C ASP A 151 -7.90 2.96 -2.01
N SER A 152 -6.66 3.46 -2.13
CA SER A 152 -5.88 4.02 -1.02
C SER A 152 -5.92 5.57 -1.01
N GLY A 153 -6.95 6.17 -1.62
CA GLY A 153 -7.05 7.63 -1.79
C GLY A 153 -7.29 8.39 -0.48
N ARG A 154 -8.08 7.83 0.45
CA ARG A 154 -8.41 8.43 1.76
C ARG A 154 -8.28 7.49 2.97
N GLN A 155 -8.21 6.18 2.72
CA GLN A 155 -8.07 5.16 3.77
C GLN A 155 -7.16 4.04 3.24
N GLY A 156 -6.24 3.52 4.07
CA GLY A 156 -5.18 2.59 3.65
C GLY A 156 -3.98 2.66 4.60
N ASN A 157 -2.74 2.45 4.16
CA ASN A 157 -1.55 2.58 5.03
C ASN A 157 -0.42 3.40 4.37
N PHE A 158 0.75 3.43 5.02
CA PHE A 158 1.89 4.23 4.57
C PHE A 158 2.41 3.87 3.16
N THR A 159 2.14 2.65 2.67
CA THR A 159 2.63 2.21 1.35
C THR A 159 2.06 3.03 0.18
N ARG A 160 0.95 3.76 0.39
CA ARG A 160 0.39 4.70 -0.60
C ARG A 160 1.31 5.88 -0.94
N PHE A 161 2.26 6.19 -0.05
CA PHE A 161 3.21 7.30 -0.20
C PHE A 161 4.52 6.85 -0.88
N ILE A 162 4.68 5.56 -1.19
CA ILE A 162 5.85 5.03 -1.89
C ILE A 162 5.76 5.48 -3.36
N ASN A 163 6.71 6.30 -3.81
CA ASN A 163 6.61 7.03 -5.07
C ASN A 163 6.99 6.20 -6.31
N HIS A 164 6.85 6.81 -7.48
CA HIS A 164 7.22 6.20 -8.75
C HIS A 164 8.72 6.36 -9.07
N SER A 165 9.34 5.28 -9.56
CA SER A 165 10.60 5.35 -10.31
C SER A 165 10.59 4.38 -11.50
N ASP A 166 11.24 4.78 -12.60
CA ASP A 166 11.64 3.90 -13.71
C ASP A 166 12.84 3.00 -13.35
N LYS A 167 13.55 3.33 -12.27
CA LYS A 167 14.61 2.52 -11.63
C LYS A 167 14.21 2.24 -10.17
N PRO A 168 13.19 1.40 -9.94
CA PRO A 168 12.66 1.15 -8.61
C PRO A 168 13.59 0.29 -7.74
N ASN A 169 13.46 0.43 -6.42
CA ASN A 169 14.15 -0.41 -5.42
C ASN A 169 13.18 -1.32 -4.62
N VAL A 170 11.86 -1.11 -4.75
CA VAL A 170 10.82 -2.03 -4.27
C VAL A 170 9.87 -2.45 -5.41
N GLU A 171 9.25 -3.62 -5.29
CA GLU A 171 8.20 -4.09 -6.21
C GLU A 171 6.85 -4.28 -5.49
N ALA A 172 5.76 -4.13 -6.25
CA ALA A 172 4.40 -4.42 -5.80
C ALA A 172 3.91 -5.74 -6.44
N ILE A 173 3.78 -6.80 -5.63
CA ILE A 173 3.51 -8.17 -6.10
C ILE A 173 2.19 -8.73 -5.56
N GLY A 174 1.41 -9.35 -6.45
CA GLY A 174 0.13 -9.97 -6.12
C GLY A 174 0.31 -11.37 -5.52
N VAL A 175 -0.06 -11.52 -4.25
CA VAL A 175 0.02 -12.79 -3.49
C VAL A 175 -1.37 -13.33 -3.14
N PHE A 176 -1.47 -14.60 -2.78
CA PHE A 176 -2.75 -15.26 -2.49
C PHE A 176 -2.71 -15.99 -1.15
N GLN A 177 -3.44 -15.47 -0.16
CA GLN A 177 -3.54 -16.01 1.19
C GLN A 177 -4.98 -15.89 1.71
N ASN A 178 -5.37 -16.75 2.66
CA ASN A 178 -6.70 -16.81 3.28
C ASN A 178 -7.90 -16.78 2.29
N GLY A 179 -7.69 -17.35 1.09
CA GLY A 179 -8.71 -17.37 0.04
C GLY A 179 -8.93 -16.03 -0.68
N LEU A 180 -8.09 -15.03 -0.47
CA LEU A 180 -8.08 -13.73 -1.12
C LEU A 180 -6.77 -13.50 -1.87
N PHE A 181 -6.79 -12.52 -2.79
CA PHE A 181 -5.57 -11.88 -3.26
C PHE A 181 -5.24 -10.66 -2.39
N HIS A 182 -3.95 -10.43 -2.20
CA HIS A 182 -3.35 -9.26 -1.54
C HIS A 182 -2.29 -8.67 -2.48
N VAL A 183 -1.90 -7.42 -2.27
CA VAL A 183 -0.78 -6.78 -2.97
C VAL A 183 0.25 -6.41 -1.91
N ILE A 184 1.44 -7.00 -1.94
CA ILE A 184 2.51 -6.67 -0.99
C ILE A 184 3.61 -5.88 -1.67
N ILE A 185 4.23 -4.98 -0.93
CA ILE A 185 5.45 -4.27 -1.30
C ILE A 185 6.62 -5.00 -0.65
N ARG A 186 7.69 -5.25 -1.43
CA ARG A 186 8.95 -5.81 -0.92
C ARG A 186 10.15 -5.21 -1.65
N THR A 187 11.31 -5.21 -1.00
CA THR A 187 12.56 -4.75 -1.63
C THR A 187 13.04 -5.74 -2.70
N ILE A 188 13.60 -5.24 -3.80
CA ILE A 188 14.24 -6.06 -4.86
C ILE A 188 15.76 -5.94 -4.88
N GLN A 189 16.30 -4.99 -4.12
CA GLN A 189 17.72 -4.78 -3.81
C GLN A 189 17.84 -4.34 -2.35
N ALA A 190 19.06 -4.21 -1.82
CA ALA A 190 19.22 -3.52 -0.54
C ALA A 190 18.88 -2.03 -0.69
N ILE A 191 18.37 -1.43 0.38
CA ILE A 191 18.05 -0.01 0.47
C ILE A 191 18.83 0.55 1.67
N GLU A 192 19.67 1.55 1.43
CA GLU A 192 20.50 2.17 2.46
C GLU A 192 19.76 3.32 3.16
N ALA A 193 20.23 3.71 4.34
CA ALA A 193 19.56 4.73 5.17
C ALA A 193 19.51 6.09 4.46
N GLY A 194 18.29 6.60 4.24
CA GLY A 194 18.01 7.84 3.53
C GLY A 194 17.62 7.69 2.06
N GLU A 195 17.62 6.48 1.49
CA GLU A 195 17.06 6.27 0.15
C GLU A 195 15.52 6.27 0.17
N GLU A 196 14.91 6.84 -0.88
CA GLU A 196 13.46 6.78 -1.09
C GLU A 196 13.04 5.40 -1.63
N LEU A 197 12.03 4.78 -1.03
CA LEU A 197 11.38 3.59 -1.54
C LEU A 197 10.50 3.98 -2.73
N SER A 198 10.70 3.30 -3.87
CA SER A 198 9.94 3.57 -5.10
C SER A 198 9.67 2.31 -5.93
N TYR A 199 8.50 2.28 -6.59
CA TYR A 199 8.11 1.20 -7.51
C TYR A 199 7.67 1.71 -8.89
N HIS A 200 7.72 0.84 -9.89
CA HIS A 200 7.23 1.17 -11.23
C HIS A 200 5.69 1.06 -11.28
N TYR A 201 4.98 2.20 -11.28
CA TYR A 201 3.51 2.32 -11.21
C TYR A 201 2.76 1.67 -12.40
N GLY A 202 3.47 1.35 -13.49
CA GLY A 202 2.92 0.66 -14.65
C GLY A 202 2.62 1.57 -15.86
N PRO A 203 2.70 1.04 -17.10
CA PRO A 203 2.72 1.83 -18.34
C PRO A 203 1.38 2.50 -18.71
N LEU A 204 0.39 2.46 -17.82
CA LEU A 204 -0.91 3.10 -17.97
C LEU A 204 -1.14 4.25 -16.97
N TYR A 205 -0.33 4.38 -15.92
CA TYR A 205 -0.54 5.37 -14.85
C TYR A 205 -0.59 6.81 -15.41
N TRP A 206 0.45 7.19 -16.16
CA TRP A 206 0.59 8.51 -16.78
C TRP A 206 -0.49 8.83 -17.84
N LYS A 207 -1.28 7.84 -18.28
CA LYS A 207 -2.40 8.02 -19.23
C LYS A 207 -3.73 8.36 -18.55
N HIS A 208 -3.78 8.28 -17.22
CA HIS A 208 -5.02 8.42 -16.44
C HIS A 208 -4.93 9.39 -15.25
N ARG A 209 -3.72 9.85 -14.87
CA ARG A 209 -3.52 10.88 -13.85
C ARG A 209 -4.22 12.18 -14.24
N LYS A 210 -5.14 12.65 -13.40
CA LYS A 210 -5.72 14.00 -13.50
C LYS A 210 -4.71 15.01 -12.94
N LYS A 211 -4.72 16.25 -13.44
CA LYS A 211 -4.05 17.34 -12.71
C LYS A 211 -4.73 17.50 -11.34
N ARG A 212 -3.93 17.72 -10.31
CA ARG A 212 -4.44 18.09 -8.98
C ARG A 212 -4.68 19.59 -8.95
N GLU A 213 -5.71 20.00 -8.23
CA GLU A 213 -5.76 21.35 -7.66
C GLU A 213 -4.80 21.36 -6.46
N GLU A 214 -4.06 22.46 -6.29
CA GLU A 214 -2.85 22.48 -5.47
C GLU A 214 -3.20 22.61 -3.98
N PHE A 215 -2.73 21.67 -3.17
CA PHE A 215 -2.84 21.73 -1.71
C PHE A 215 -1.47 22.10 -1.13
N ILE A 216 -1.36 23.33 -0.63
CA ILE A 216 -0.24 23.81 0.15
C ILE A 216 -0.66 23.69 1.63
N PRO A 217 0.06 22.93 2.47
CA PRO A 217 -0.12 23.03 3.92
C PRO A 217 0.37 24.41 4.38
N GLU A 218 -0.50 25.17 5.02
CA GLU A 218 -0.10 26.35 5.80
C GLU A 218 0.15 25.91 7.26
N GLU A 219 1.21 26.41 7.88
CA GLU A 219 1.50 26.23 9.30
C GLU A 219 0.84 27.37 10.10
N GLU A 220 0.27 27.05 11.28
CA GLU A 220 -0.19 28.01 12.29
C GLU A 220 0.91 28.29 13.33
#